data_AF-A0A0B3W1Q0-F1
#
_entry.id   AF-A0A0B3W1Q0-F1
#
_cell.length_a   1.000
_cell.length_b   1.000
_cell.length_c   1.000
_cell.angle_alpha   90.00
_cell.angle_beta   90.00
_cell.angle_gamma   90.00
#
_symmetry.space_group_name_H-M   'P 1'
#
loop_
_entity.id
_entity.type
_entity.pdbx_description
1 polymer ?
#
loop_
_entity_poly.entity_id
_entity_poly.type
_entity_poly.pdbx_seq_one_letter_code
_entity_poly.pdbx_strand_id
1 'polypeptide(L)'
;MLQTPLGFLYVYINNDQVTYDLKELPLKPIKICNYEVDARYMIEIDKSKIKIGDILTFFIDTDMVAEIDGGDCLVEAMFESDDLYLALGGYDINNHSVSNCAYSFSVIKNGLKAEIIDLQYIEDFGVAIAWSGTNKDDYYTAVWFAADPCI
;
A
#
# COMPACT_ATOMS: atom_id res chain seq x y z
N MET A 1 0.42 -13.57 -7.99
CA MET A 1 0.81 -13.46 -6.58
C MET A 1 2.22 -12.92 -6.53
N LEU A 2 2.41 -11.75 -5.92
CA LEU A 2 3.68 -11.06 -5.81
C LEU A 2 4.55 -11.74 -4.74
N GLN A 3 5.78 -12.06 -5.10
CA GLN A 3 6.82 -12.41 -4.15
C GLN A 3 7.64 -11.15 -3.84
N THR A 4 7.54 -10.65 -2.62
CA THR A 4 8.35 -9.54 -2.12
C THR A 4 9.66 -10.07 -1.53
N PRO A 5 10.64 -9.21 -1.21
CA PRO A 5 11.83 -9.61 -0.47
C PRO A 5 11.55 -10.21 0.93
N LEU A 6 10.39 -9.90 1.53
CA LEU A 6 10.01 -10.38 2.86
C LEU A 6 9.11 -11.63 2.83
N GLY A 7 8.40 -11.87 1.73
CA GLY A 7 7.45 -12.97 1.61
C GLY A 7 6.41 -12.76 0.52
N PHE A 8 5.40 -13.63 0.44
CA PHE A 8 4.31 -13.46 -0.51
C PHE A 8 3.31 -12.41 -0.01
N LEU A 9 2.84 -11.55 -0.92
CA LEU A 9 1.72 -10.65 -0.66
C LEU A 9 0.39 -11.39 -0.87
N TYR A 10 -0.44 -11.40 0.16
CA TYR A 10 -1.80 -11.93 0.10
C TYR A 10 -2.84 -10.81 0.26
N VAL A 11 -3.97 -10.99 -0.41
CA VAL A 11 -5.11 -10.07 -0.33
C VAL A 11 -6.37 -10.85 0.03
N TYR A 12 -7.13 -10.32 0.98
CA TYR A 12 -8.36 -10.92 1.49
C TYR A 12 -9.50 -9.90 1.50
N ILE A 13 -10.72 -10.38 1.29
CA ILE A 13 -11.96 -9.65 1.56
C ILE A 13 -12.76 -10.49 2.57
N ASN A 14 -13.04 -9.95 3.75
CA ASN A 14 -13.81 -10.64 4.82
C ASN A 14 -13.29 -12.06 5.17
N ASN A 15 -11.96 -12.26 5.11
CA ASN A 15 -11.25 -13.54 5.30
C ASN A 15 -11.28 -14.53 4.12
N ASP A 16 -11.91 -14.19 3.00
CA ASP A 16 -11.77 -14.94 1.76
C ASP A 16 -10.61 -14.40 0.94
N GLN A 17 -9.66 -15.27 0.60
CA GLN A 17 -8.52 -14.88 -0.22
C GLN A 17 -9.01 -14.52 -1.63
N VAL A 18 -8.54 -13.39 -2.16
CA VAL A 18 -8.86 -12.94 -3.51
C VAL A 18 -7.62 -12.87 -4.38
N THR A 19 -7.84 -13.05 -5.69
CA THR A 19 -6.83 -12.77 -6.69
C THR A 19 -6.73 -11.28 -6.94
N TYR A 20 -5.53 -10.80 -7.24
CA TYR A 20 -5.25 -9.43 -7.64
C TYR A 20 -4.30 -9.43 -8.84
N ASP A 21 -4.40 -8.38 -9.63
CA ASP A 21 -3.47 -8.06 -10.69
C ASP A 21 -2.43 -7.05 -10.19
N LEU A 22 -1.30 -7.01 -10.89
CA LEU A 22 -0.21 -6.08 -10.60
C LEU A 22 0.00 -5.22 -11.82
N LYS A 23 -0.03 -3.91 -11.60
CA LYS A 23 0.40 -2.95 -12.60
C LYS A 23 1.75 -2.38 -12.19
N GLU A 24 2.77 -2.69 -12.99
CA GLU A 24 4.10 -2.13 -12.79
C GLU A 24 4.05 -0.60 -12.94
N LEU A 25 4.63 0.10 -11.97
CA LEU A 25 4.75 1.56 -12.00
C LEU A 25 6.17 1.94 -12.40
N PRO A 26 6.37 3.09 -13.09
CA PRO A 26 7.71 3.51 -13.50
C PRO A 26 8.63 3.66 -12.29
N LEU A 27 9.83 3.06 -12.37
CA LEU A 27 10.87 3.20 -11.36
C LEU A 27 11.50 4.60 -11.38
N LYS A 28 11.39 5.31 -12.53
CA LYS A 28 11.82 6.70 -12.75
C LYS A 28 11.01 7.39 -13.86
N PRO A 29 10.84 8.73 -13.80
CA PRO A 29 10.99 9.58 -12.62
C PRO A 29 9.68 9.54 -11.81
N ILE A 30 9.78 9.29 -10.51
CA ILE A 30 8.73 9.72 -9.58
C ILE A 30 8.79 11.26 -9.59
N LYS A 31 7.90 11.90 -10.35
CA LYS A 31 8.04 13.31 -10.79
C LYS A 31 8.28 14.31 -9.67
N ILE A 32 7.85 13.98 -8.45
CA ILE A 32 7.94 14.85 -7.27
C ILE A 32 9.33 14.77 -6.62
N CYS A 33 10.06 13.66 -6.80
CA CYS A 33 11.19 13.35 -5.93
C CYS A 33 12.43 12.74 -6.63
N ASN A 34 12.36 12.39 -7.91
CA ASN A 34 13.49 11.86 -8.72
C ASN A 34 14.19 10.60 -8.14
N TYR A 35 13.57 9.91 -7.18
CA TYR A 35 14.13 8.71 -6.59
C TYR A 35 13.97 7.47 -7.49
N GLU A 36 14.80 6.45 -7.24
CA GLU A 36 14.66 5.09 -7.76
C GLU A 36 14.12 4.19 -6.66
N VAL A 37 13.45 3.10 -7.05
CA VAL A 37 13.23 1.95 -6.18
C VAL A 37 13.52 0.69 -6.98
N ASP A 38 13.82 -0.42 -6.30
CA ASP A 38 14.10 -1.69 -6.98
C ASP A 38 12.82 -2.31 -7.56
N ALA A 39 11.67 -2.06 -6.93
CA ALA A 39 10.37 -2.40 -7.50
C ALA A 39 9.24 -1.51 -6.98
N ARG A 40 8.21 -1.34 -7.82
CA ARG A 40 7.00 -0.56 -7.52
C ARG A 40 5.79 -1.11 -8.28
N TYR A 41 4.70 -1.38 -7.58
CA TYR A 41 3.47 -1.92 -8.18
C TYR A 41 2.22 -1.29 -7.58
N MET A 42 1.21 -1.10 -8.41
CA MET A 42 -0.18 -0.95 -7.96
C MET A 42 -0.81 -2.33 -7.81
N ILE A 43 -1.52 -2.55 -6.70
CA ILE A 43 -2.28 -3.78 -6.43
C ILE A 43 -3.72 -3.55 -6.89
N GLU A 44 -4.11 -4.19 -7.99
CA GLU A 44 -5.42 -4.02 -8.60
C GLU A 44 -6.33 -5.20 -8.23
N ILE A 45 -7.39 -4.91 -7.48
CA ILE A 45 -8.46 -5.86 -7.16
C ILE A 45 -9.72 -5.53 -7.97
N ASP A 46 -10.52 -6.55 -8.24
CA ASP A 46 -11.82 -6.38 -8.90
C ASP A 46 -12.80 -5.62 -7.99
N LYS A 47 -12.87 -4.30 -8.18
CA LYS A 47 -13.67 -3.38 -7.38
C LYS A 47 -15.17 -3.66 -7.45
N SER A 48 -15.65 -4.33 -8.51
CA SER A 48 -17.06 -4.71 -8.64
C SER A 48 -17.52 -5.73 -7.58
N LYS A 49 -16.56 -6.40 -6.92
CA LYS A 49 -16.82 -7.35 -5.84
C LYS A 49 -16.88 -6.72 -4.46
N ILE A 50 -16.44 -5.47 -4.33
CA ILE A 50 -16.37 -4.75 -3.06
C ILE A 50 -17.75 -4.22 -2.67
N LYS A 51 -18.09 -4.34 -1.39
CA LYS A 51 -19.36 -3.91 -0.81
C LYS A 51 -19.13 -3.07 0.43
N ILE A 52 -20.15 -2.28 0.77
CA ILE A 52 -20.20 -1.55 2.05
C ILE A 52 -20.10 -2.57 3.20
N GLY A 53 -19.21 -2.28 4.15
CA GLY A 53 -18.91 -3.13 5.30
C GLY A 53 -17.82 -4.16 5.04
N ASP A 54 -17.30 -4.27 3.82
CA ASP A 54 -16.18 -5.18 3.55
C ASP A 54 -14.91 -4.71 4.26
N ILE A 55 -14.17 -5.69 4.78
CA ILE A 55 -12.82 -5.50 5.29
C ILE A 55 -11.84 -6.13 4.31
N LEU A 56 -10.99 -5.30 3.73
CA LEU A 56 -9.90 -5.72 2.88
C LEU A 56 -8.62 -5.79 3.70
N THR A 57 -7.82 -6.82 3.47
CA THR A 57 -6.52 -6.97 4.14
C THR A 57 -5.45 -7.29 3.11
N PHE A 58 -4.36 -6.53 3.16
CA PHE A 58 -3.17 -6.68 2.34
C PHE A 58 -2.04 -7.00 3.29
N PHE A 59 -1.50 -8.21 3.27
CA PHE A 59 -0.43 -8.57 4.20
C PHE A 59 0.64 -9.39 3.53
N ILE A 60 1.84 -9.28 4.10
CA ILE A 60 3.02 -10.00 3.66
C ILE A 60 3.22 -11.18 4.62
N ASP A 61 3.49 -12.35 4.06
CA ASP A 61 3.85 -13.56 4.81
C ASP A 61 5.27 -13.42 5.39
N THR A 62 5.35 -12.66 6.48
CA THR A 62 6.57 -12.33 7.20
C THR A 62 6.28 -12.22 8.70
N ASP A 63 7.28 -12.54 9.52
CA ASP A 63 7.24 -12.33 10.98
C ASP A 63 7.56 -10.89 11.39
N MET A 64 8.04 -10.09 10.43
CA MET A 64 8.39 -8.69 10.63
C MET A 64 7.14 -7.86 10.97
N VAL A 65 7.30 -6.95 11.92
CA VAL A 65 6.23 -6.04 12.32
C VAL A 65 6.38 -4.74 11.52
N ALA A 66 5.32 -4.35 10.82
CA ALA A 66 5.25 -3.09 10.13
C ALA A 66 5.20 -1.93 11.15
N GLU A 67 5.98 -0.90 10.86
CA GLU A 67 5.86 0.40 11.51
C GLU A 67 4.74 1.21 10.86
N ILE A 68 4.10 2.07 11.67
CA ILE A 68 3.06 2.97 11.19
C ILE A 68 3.75 4.21 10.63
N ASP A 69 3.58 4.42 9.33
CA ASP A 69 4.10 5.56 8.60
C ASP A 69 2.98 6.22 7.78
N GLY A 70 3.29 7.35 7.15
CA GLY A 70 2.36 8.04 6.28
C GLY A 70 2.53 9.55 6.27
N GLY A 71 1.59 10.19 5.57
CA GLY A 71 1.56 11.63 5.36
C GLY A 71 0.14 12.14 5.45
N ASP A 72 -0.19 13.20 4.70
CA ASP A 72 -1.53 13.76 4.76
C ASP A 72 -2.59 12.70 4.43
N CYS A 73 -2.68 12.26 3.18
CA CYS A 73 -3.69 11.26 2.78
C CYS A 73 -3.09 9.85 2.62
N LEU A 74 -1.84 9.63 3.05
CA LEU A 74 -1.15 8.35 2.90
C LEU A 74 -1.13 7.63 4.26
N VAL A 75 -1.65 6.40 4.30
CA VAL A 75 -1.46 5.46 5.40
C VAL A 75 -0.54 4.36 4.92
N GLU A 76 0.57 4.15 5.63
CA GLU A 76 1.63 3.27 5.15
C GLU A 76 2.08 2.29 6.24
N ALA A 77 2.23 1.02 5.83
CA ALA A 77 2.88 -0.02 6.59
C ALA A 77 4.32 -0.16 6.08
N MET A 78 5.28 0.39 6.84
CA MET A 78 6.70 0.38 6.51
C MET A 78 7.40 -0.79 7.19
N PHE A 79 8.26 -1.49 6.46
CA PHE A 79 9.10 -2.58 6.94
C PHE A 79 10.56 -2.20 6.72
N GLU A 80 11.28 -1.99 7.82
CA GLU A 80 12.67 -1.55 7.82
C GLU A 80 13.61 -2.58 8.47
N SER A 81 14.65 -2.95 7.74
CA SER A 81 15.79 -3.69 8.25
C SER A 81 17.08 -3.08 7.71
N ASP A 82 18.23 -3.52 8.26
CA ASP A 82 19.55 -3.02 7.85
C ASP A 82 19.78 -3.02 6.33
N ASP A 83 19.15 -3.94 5.60
CA ASP A 83 19.36 -4.16 4.16
C ASP A 83 18.13 -3.87 3.27
N LEU A 84 16.97 -3.53 3.86
CA LEU A 84 15.72 -3.40 3.11
C LEU A 84 14.77 -2.33 3.67
N TYR A 85 14.26 -1.49 2.77
CA TYR A 85 13.01 -0.76 2.95
C TYR A 85 11.93 -1.37 2.06
N LEU A 86 10.76 -1.66 2.64
CA LEU A 86 9.57 -2.08 1.92
C LEU A 86 8.36 -1.38 2.50
N ALA A 87 7.49 -0.85 1.66
CA ALA A 87 6.26 -0.21 2.11
C ALA A 87 5.03 -0.70 1.35
N LEU A 88 3.92 -0.81 2.06
CA LEU A 88 2.57 -0.91 1.54
C LEU A 88 1.84 0.40 1.88
N GLY A 89 1.40 1.14 0.88
CA GLY A 89 0.70 2.41 1.07
C GLY A 89 -0.73 2.37 0.53
N GLY A 90 -1.66 2.90 1.30
CA GLY A 90 -3.05 3.13 0.92
C GLY A 90 -3.38 4.61 1.02
N TYR A 91 -4.12 5.13 0.04
CA TYR A 91 -4.54 6.52 0.05
C TYR A 91 -5.87 6.68 0.79
N ASP A 92 -5.84 7.21 2.00
CA ASP A 92 -7.01 7.54 2.81
C ASP A 92 -7.46 8.98 2.53
N ILE A 93 -8.58 9.14 1.82
CA ILE A 93 -9.18 10.44 1.42
C ILE A 93 -9.52 11.32 2.65
N ASN A 94 -9.47 10.79 3.87
CA ASN A 94 -10.01 11.42 5.07
C ASN A 94 -9.10 12.40 5.80
N ASN A 95 -8.04 12.93 5.18
CA ASN A 95 -7.25 13.92 5.87
C ASN A 95 -7.94 15.29 5.96
N HIS A 96 -8.73 15.42 7.04
CA HIS A 96 -9.09 16.62 7.78
C HIS A 96 -10.20 17.57 7.28
N SER A 97 -11.01 17.26 6.26
CA SER A 97 -12.07 18.23 5.87
C SER A 97 -13.35 17.72 5.20
N VAL A 98 -13.47 16.42 4.89
CA VAL A 98 -14.67 15.90 4.19
C VAL A 98 -15.42 14.93 5.10
N SER A 99 -16.69 15.22 5.38
CA SER A 99 -17.54 14.45 6.30
C SER A 99 -18.02 13.09 5.76
N ASN A 100 -17.52 12.64 4.61
CA ASN A 100 -17.96 11.43 3.92
C ASN A 100 -16.75 10.59 3.53
N CYS A 101 -16.33 9.71 4.45
CA CYS A 101 -15.29 8.72 4.20
C CYS A 101 -15.87 7.54 3.40
N ALA A 102 -15.30 7.28 2.22
CA ALA A 102 -15.63 6.10 1.44
C ALA A 102 -15.06 4.82 2.06
N TYR A 103 -13.83 4.92 2.54
CA TYR A 103 -13.11 3.85 3.19
C TYR A 103 -12.06 4.45 4.12
N SER A 104 -11.52 3.63 5.01
CA SER A 104 -10.47 4.02 5.95
C SER A 104 -9.38 2.96 5.99
N PHE A 105 -8.12 3.40 5.98
CA PHE A 105 -6.95 2.53 6.09
C PHE A 105 -6.41 2.49 7.52
N SER A 106 -5.85 1.35 7.89
CA SER A 106 -5.14 1.16 9.15
C SER A 106 -3.98 0.19 8.96
N VAL A 107 -2.88 0.43 9.66
CA VAL A 107 -1.74 -0.48 9.69
C VAL A 107 -2.04 -1.65 10.62
N ILE A 108 -1.78 -2.86 10.14
CA ILE A 108 -1.81 -4.10 10.92
C ILE A 108 -0.39 -4.65 11.04
N LYS A 109 -0.19 -5.67 11.88
CA LYS A 109 1.13 -6.21 12.20
C LYS A 109 2.03 -6.43 10.97
N ASN A 110 1.49 -6.97 9.88
CA ASN A 110 2.25 -7.33 8.68
C ASN A 110 1.64 -6.77 7.39
N GLY A 111 1.03 -5.58 7.45
CA GLY A 111 0.53 -4.88 6.26
C GLY A 111 -0.56 -3.87 6.55
N LEU A 112 -1.56 -3.79 5.66
CA LEU A 112 -2.65 -2.84 5.71
C LEU A 112 -4.02 -3.53 5.80
N LYS A 113 -4.95 -2.86 6.48
CA LYS A 113 -6.37 -3.15 6.47
C LYS A 113 -7.13 -1.93 5.96
N ALA A 114 -8.09 -2.15 5.07
CA ALA A 114 -9.06 -1.13 4.67
C ALA A 114 -10.48 -1.56 5.08
N GLU A 115 -11.26 -0.63 5.62
CA GLU A 115 -12.68 -0.81 5.91
C GLU A 115 -13.50 0.04 4.94
N ILE A 116 -14.45 -0.59 4.23
CA ILE A 116 -15.31 0.08 3.25
C ILE A 116 -16.56 0.59 3.94
N ILE A 117 -16.73 1.91 3.97
CA ILE A 117 -17.81 2.62 4.67
C ILE A 117 -18.91 3.03 3.69
N ASP A 118 -18.52 3.44 2.48
CA ASP A 118 -19.37 3.80 1.36
C ASP A 118 -18.68 3.40 0.04
N LEU A 119 -19.43 3.27 -1.06
CA LEU A 119 -18.87 2.96 -2.39
C LEU A 119 -18.60 4.21 -3.23
N GLN A 120 -18.96 5.39 -2.74
CA GLN A 120 -18.53 6.65 -3.32
C GLN A 120 -16.99 6.65 -3.43
N TYR A 121 -16.42 7.00 -4.58
CA TYR A 121 -14.96 6.98 -4.81
C TYR A 121 -14.28 5.60 -4.73
N ILE A 122 -15.02 4.47 -4.80
CA ILE A 122 -14.37 3.14 -4.83
C ILE A 122 -13.44 2.98 -6.04
N GLU A 123 -13.73 3.67 -7.14
CA GLU A 123 -12.85 3.73 -8.32
C GLU A 123 -11.50 4.38 -8.04
N ASP A 124 -11.38 5.18 -6.98
CA ASP A 124 -10.13 5.81 -6.53
C ASP A 124 -9.40 4.97 -5.47
N PHE A 125 -10.02 3.90 -4.95
CA PHE A 125 -9.38 2.97 -4.02
C PHE A 125 -8.11 2.37 -4.64
N GLY A 126 -6.98 2.56 -3.97
CA GLY A 126 -5.69 2.09 -4.45
C GLY A 126 -4.79 1.68 -3.29
N VAL A 127 -4.01 0.63 -3.53
CA VAL A 127 -2.91 0.21 -2.65
C VAL A 127 -1.70 0.00 -3.54
N ALA A 128 -0.59 0.62 -3.17
CA ALA A 128 0.69 0.43 -3.85
C ALA A 128 1.69 -0.23 -2.91
N ILE A 129 2.66 -0.90 -3.51
CA ILE A 129 3.78 -1.53 -2.82
C ILE A 129 5.08 -1.13 -3.50
N ALA A 130 6.10 -0.83 -2.72
CA ALA A 130 7.44 -0.55 -3.20
C ALA A 130 8.51 -1.12 -2.27
N TRP A 131 9.69 -1.39 -2.81
CA TRP A 131 10.85 -1.73 -2.00
C TRP A 131 12.16 -1.37 -2.68
N SER A 132 13.20 -1.23 -1.85
CA SER A 132 14.58 -1.03 -2.27
C SER A 132 15.55 -1.55 -1.23
N GLY A 133 16.71 -2.03 -1.67
CA GLY A 133 17.86 -2.22 -0.76
C GLY A 133 18.33 -0.90 -0.13
N THR A 134 18.93 -0.96 1.05
CA THR A 134 19.40 0.22 1.85
C THR A 134 20.77 0.75 1.44
N ASN A 135 21.41 0.14 0.43
CA ASN A 135 22.81 0.36 0.08
C ASN A 135 23.10 1.64 -0.72
N LYS A 136 22.14 2.57 -0.88
CA LYS A 136 22.38 3.90 -1.47
C LYS A 136 21.57 4.98 -0.72
N ASP A 137 21.89 6.24 -0.99
CA ASP A 137 21.38 7.40 -0.23
C ASP A 137 19.86 7.59 -0.39
N ASP A 138 19.15 7.81 0.73
CA ASP A 138 17.76 8.30 0.84
C ASP A 138 16.63 7.38 0.33
N TYR A 139 16.81 6.06 0.42
CA TYR A 139 15.78 5.09 -0.02
C TYR A 139 14.54 4.97 0.85
N TYR A 140 14.63 5.35 2.12
CA TYR A 140 13.44 5.42 2.96
C TYR A 140 12.41 6.37 2.33
N THR A 141 12.82 7.60 2.04
CA THR A 141 11.98 8.61 1.37
C THR A 141 11.54 8.15 -0.02
N ALA A 142 12.43 7.48 -0.77
CA ALA A 142 12.10 6.91 -2.07
C ALA A 142 10.98 5.87 -2.00
N VAL A 143 11.09 4.92 -1.06
CA VAL A 143 10.11 3.84 -0.85
C VAL A 143 8.79 4.41 -0.35
N TRP A 144 8.84 5.38 0.57
CA TRP A 144 7.67 6.12 1.07
C TRP A 144 6.87 6.77 -0.08
N PHE A 145 7.53 7.55 -0.94
CA PHE A 145 6.85 8.14 -2.10
C PHE A 145 6.41 7.10 -3.14
N ALA A 146 7.18 6.02 -3.30
CA ALA A 146 6.86 4.97 -4.25
C ALA A 146 5.69 4.08 -3.79
N ALA A 147 5.40 3.99 -2.50
CA ALA A 147 4.23 3.27 -2.00
C ALA A 147 2.97 4.13 -1.93
N ASP A 148 3.03 5.41 -2.33
CA ASP A 148 1.83 6.23 -2.56
C ASP A 148 1.11 5.81 -3.85
N PRO A 149 -0.15 5.34 -3.80
CA PRO A 149 -0.91 4.96 -4.99
C PRO A 149 -1.36 6.14 -5.86
N CYS A 150 -1.24 7.39 -5.40
CA CYS A 150 -1.63 8.58 -6.17
C CYS A 150 -0.50 9.18 -7.03
N ILE A 151 0.73 8.66 -6.93
CA ILE A 151 1.94 9.22 -7.60
C ILE A 151 2.37 8.38 -8.80
#